data_AF-A0AAU9LYV9-F1
#
_entry.id   AF-A0AAU9LYV9-F1
#
_cell.length_a   1.000
_cell.length_b   1.000
_cell.length_c   1.000
_cell.angle_alpha   90.00
_cell.angle_beta   90.00
_cell.angle_gamma   90.00
#
_symmetry.space_group_name_H-M   'P 1'
#
loop_
_entity.id
_entity.type
_entity.pdbx_description
1 polymer ?
#
loop_
_entity_poly.entity_id
_entity_poly.type
_entity_poly.pdbx_seq_one_letter_code
_entity_poly.pdbx_strand_id
1 'polypeptide(L)'
;MDSLMGFWFNSQAKEISNVGKDINDVPKNMGKGAKKIVKNATEKKQKPLPEVLKEYDLPSGLFPREVKKYELDEATKKLTVTLPKFCEVTYRDSSILRFSNSVTAHLEKGKLSEIEGLKTKGMLWVKVTCIAREDTKLHFTAGLGKTRETKVYEMVRDGIPVDKF
;
A
#
# COMPACT_ATOMS: atom_id res chain seq x y z
N MET A 1 42.85 15.49 40.35
CA MET A 1 43.79 16.15 39.43
C MET A 1 45.06 15.32 39.47
N ASP A 2 45.46 14.48 38.52
CA ASP A 2 45.01 14.04 37.19
C ASP A 2 45.64 12.65 37.04
N SER A 3 44.85 11.59 36.82
CA SER A 3 44.61 10.95 35.52
C SER A 3 45.86 10.41 34.80
N LEU A 4 45.96 9.08 34.90
CA LEU A 4 46.09 8.11 33.79
C LEU A 4 47.48 7.89 33.15
N MET A 5 48.09 6.81 33.65
CA MET A 5 48.97 5.85 32.97
C MET A 5 48.77 5.79 31.45
N GLY A 6 49.83 6.13 30.72
CA GLY A 6 50.00 5.71 29.33
C GLY A 6 50.48 4.26 29.28
N PHE A 7 49.74 3.41 28.57
CA PHE A 7 50.22 2.10 28.13
C PHE A 7 50.10 2.00 26.61
N TRP A 8 51.26 1.76 26.02
CA TRP A 8 51.51 1.49 24.62
C TRP A 8 51.24 0.01 24.37
N PHE A 9 50.34 -0.35 23.44
CA PHE A 9 50.36 -1.68 22.83
C PHE A 9 50.00 -1.60 21.34
N ASN A 10 51.05 -1.81 20.55
CA ASN A 10 51.04 -2.23 19.16
C ASN A 10 50.63 -3.71 19.08
N SER A 11 49.78 -4.10 18.14
CA SER A 11 49.70 -5.50 17.67
C SER A 11 49.09 -5.60 16.28
N GLN A 12 49.80 -6.38 15.47
CA GLN A 12 49.68 -6.55 14.03
C GLN A 12 48.48 -7.41 13.61
N ALA A 13 48.21 -7.29 12.31
CA ALA A 13 47.21 -7.98 11.51
C ALA A 13 47.26 -9.52 11.56
N LYS A 14 46.12 -10.14 11.25
CA LYS A 14 46.06 -11.49 10.72
C LYS A 14 45.01 -11.55 9.60
N GLU A 15 45.50 -11.69 8.38
CA GLU A 15 44.72 -12.06 7.20
C GLU A 15 44.33 -13.54 7.30
N ILE A 16 43.09 -13.87 6.93
CA ILE A 16 42.67 -15.22 6.59
C ILE A 16 42.08 -15.21 5.19
N SER A 17 42.78 -15.91 4.29
CA SER A 17 42.48 -16.12 2.89
C SER A 17 41.23 -17.00 2.77
N ASN A 18 40.19 -16.55 2.07
CA ASN A 18 39.14 -17.45 1.64
C ASN A 18 39.35 -17.84 0.17
N VAL A 19 39.63 -19.13 0.01
CA VAL A 19 39.89 -19.86 -1.23
C VAL A 19 38.73 -19.72 -2.21
N GLY A 20 39.08 -19.43 -3.47
CA GLY A 20 38.15 -19.38 -4.59
C GLY A 20 37.59 -20.76 -4.96
N LYS A 21 36.40 -20.75 -5.56
CA LYS A 21 35.93 -21.87 -6.36
C LYS A 21 35.13 -21.36 -7.54
N ASP A 22 35.76 -21.42 -8.70
CA ASP A 22 35.19 -21.31 -10.04
C ASP A 22 33.93 -22.16 -10.20
N ILE A 23 32.88 -21.57 -10.77
CA ILE A 23 31.87 -22.28 -11.56
C ILE A 23 31.48 -21.37 -12.73
N ASN A 24 32.21 -21.50 -13.84
CA ASN A 24 31.71 -21.12 -15.17
C ASN A 24 31.11 -22.38 -15.79
N ASP A 25 29.79 -22.40 -16.03
CA ASP A 25 29.20 -23.05 -17.21
C ASP A 25 27.70 -22.70 -17.36
N VAL A 26 27.17 -22.84 -18.59
CA VAL A 26 25.73 -22.85 -19.02
C VAL A 26 25.14 -21.49 -19.52
N PRO A 27 24.39 -21.43 -20.66
CA PRO A 27 24.91 -20.92 -21.93
C PRO A 27 24.11 -19.73 -22.51
N LYS A 28 24.65 -19.10 -23.56
CA LYS A 28 23.91 -18.21 -24.46
C LYS A 28 23.11 -19.02 -25.49
N ASN A 29 21.78 -18.94 -25.47
CA ASN A 29 20.98 -18.69 -26.68
C ASN A 29 19.50 -18.41 -26.43
N MET A 30 18.90 -17.71 -27.41
CA MET A 30 17.51 -17.24 -27.58
C MET A 30 17.20 -15.88 -26.93
N GLY A 31 16.84 -14.82 -27.65
CA GLY A 31 16.20 -14.76 -28.96
C GLY A 31 14.80 -14.19 -28.79
N LYS A 32 14.62 -12.96 -29.28
CA LYS A 32 13.34 -12.26 -29.53
C LYS A 32 12.51 -11.85 -28.30
N GLY A 33 12.60 -10.55 -28.00
CA GLY A 33 11.44 -9.68 -27.88
C GLY A 33 10.34 -10.09 -26.90
N ALA A 34 10.47 -9.63 -25.65
CA ALA A 34 9.31 -9.29 -24.84
C ALA A 34 9.54 -7.92 -24.20
N LYS A 35 8.63 -7.01 -24.52
CA LYS A 35 8.56 -5.64 -24.01
C LYS A 35 8.43 -5.67 -22.48
N LYS A 36 9.31 -4.92 -21.82
CA LYS A 36 8.98 -3.94 -20.77
C LYS A 36 7.95 -4.38 -19.72
N ILE A 37 8.44 -4.85 -18.58
CA ILE A 37 7.90 -4.48 -17.26
C ILE A 37 9.04 -4.47 -16.25
N VAL A 38 9.54 -3.26 -15.99
CA VAL A 38 10.55 -3.00 -14.96
C VAL A 38 9.84 -2.54 -13.70
N LYS A 39 10.44 -2.92 -12.55
CA LYS A 39 10.24 -2.39 -11.18
C LYS A 39 8.99 -2.99 -10.49
N ASN A 40 9.12 -3.67 -9.35
CA ASN A 40 9.70 -3.10 -8.14
C ASN A 40 10.46 -4.15 -7.31
N ALA A 41 11.78 -3.94 -7.18
CA ALA A 41 12.51 -4.37 -6.01
C ALA A 41 12.19 -3.36 -4.89
N THR A 42 11.48 -3.80 -3.87
CA THR A 42 11.52 -3.17 -2.55
C THR A 42 11.53 -4.31 -1.55
N GLU A 43 12.74 -4.76 -1.24
CA GLU A 43 13.07 -5.53 -0.05
C GLU A 43 12.69 -4.71 1.20
N LYS A 44 11.43 -4.83 1.59
CA LYS A 44 11.02 -5.06 2.97
C LYS A 44 9.96 -6.14 2.87
N LYS A 45 9.95 -7.06 3.83
CA LYS A 45 8.93 -8.11 3.97
C LYS A 45 7.57 -7.46 4.26
N GLN A 46 6.98 -6.81 3.26
CA GLN A 46 5.70 -6.11 3.31
C GLN A 46 4.75 -6.86 2.37
N LYS A 47 3.74 -7.50 2.97
CA LYS A 47 2.67 -8.20 2.26
C LYS A 47 2.01 -7.24 1.27
N PRO A 48 1.91 -7.54 -0.03
CA PRO A 48 1.36 -6.62 -1.01
C PRO A 48 -0.06 -6.17 -0.60
N LEU A 49 -0.35 -4.89 -0.78
CA LEU A 49 -1.64 -4.24 -0.53
C LEU A 49 -2.89 -5.10 -0.88
N PRO A 50 -2.95 -5.76 -2.07
CA PRO A 50 -4.08 -6.64 -2.39
C PRO A 50 -4.14 -7.92 -1.55
N GLU A 51 -3.02 -8.47 -1.07
CA GLU A 51 -3.04 -9.60 -0.13
C GLU A 51 -3.53 -9.16 1.24
N VAL A 52 -3.08 -8.01 1.73
CA VAL A 52 -3.57 -7.41 2.98
C VAL A 52 -5.08 -7.16 2.90
N LEU A 53 -5.58 -6.56 1.82
CA LEU A 53 -7.03 -6.34 1.67
C LEU A 53 -7.79 -7.68 1.64
N LYS A 54 -7.27 -8.69 0.94
CA LYS A 54 -7.86 -10.03 0.88
C LYS A 54 -7.86 -10.76 2.23
N GLU A 55 -6.78 -10.67 3.00
CA GLU A 55 -6.69 -11.27 4.34
C GLU A 55 -7.79 -10.72 5.27
N TYR A 56 -8.19 -9.46 5.06
CA TYR A 56 -9.22 -8.79 5.82
C TYR A 56 -10.59 -8.83 5.12
N ASP A 57 -10.78 -9.72 4.15
CA ASP A 57 -12.02 -9.90 3.40
C ASP A 57 -12.55 -8.61 2.74
N LEU A 58 -11.67 -7.68 2.35
CA LEU A 58 -12.05 -6.45 1.68
C LEU A 58 -11.81 -6.55 0.16
N PRO A 59 -12.71 -5.99 -0.68
CA PRO A 59 -12.54 -6.04 -2.11
C PRO A 59 -11.33 -5.18 -2.54
N SER A 60 -10.49 -5.75 -3.40
CA SER A 60 -9.26 -5.11 -3.88
C SER A 60 -9.51 -3.85 -4.72
N GLY A 61 -10.73 -3.61 -5.19
CA GLY A 61 -11.13 -2.43 -5.95
C GLY A 61 -11.66 -1.25 -5.12
N LEU A 62 -11.54 -1.29 -3.78
CA LEU A 62 -11.83 -0.12 -2.94
C LEU A 62 -10.91 1.06 -3.23
N PHE A 63 -9.65 0.79 -3.56
CA PHE A 63 -8.67 1.81 -3.90
C PHE A 63 -8.46 1.87 -5.42
N PRO A 64 -8.28 3.07 -5.99
CA PRO A 64 -7.94 3.22 -7.39
C PRO A 64 -6.55 2.64 -7.69
N ARG A 65 -6.29 2.32 -8.95
CA ARG A 65 -4.99 1.77 -9.38
C ARG A 65 -3.80 2.72 -9.19
N GLU A 66 -4.06 3.99 -8.91
CA GLU A 66 -3.07 5.07 -8.73
C GLU A 66 -2.29 5.01 -7.40
N VAL A 67 -2.47 3.98 -6.57
CA VAL A 67 -1.69 3.84 -5.33
C VAL A 67 -0.19 3.73 -5.64
N LYS A 68 0.60 4.67 -5.10
CA LYS A 68 2.05 4.72 -5.28
C LYS A 68 2.80 3.96 -4.19
N LYS A 69 2.35 4.11 -2.94
CA LYS A 69 2.95 3.47 -1.75
C LYS A 69 1.84 3.06 -0.79
N TYR A 70 2.05 1.98 -0.06
CA TYR A 70 1.23 1.63 1.10
C TYR A 70 2.12 1.26 2.27
N GLU A 71 1.64 1.56 3.46
CA GLU A 71 2.26 1.21 4.73
C GLU A 71 1.17 0.62 5.61
N LEU A 72 1.33 -0.64 6.01
CA LEU A 72 0.47 -1.29 6.98
C LEU A 72 1.28 -1.52 8.25
N ASP A 73 0.81 -0.96 9.34
CA ASP A 73 1.31 -1.24 10.67
C ASP A 73 0.54 -2.43 11.25
N GLU A 74 1.11 -3.65 11.24
CA GLU A 74 0.44 -4.85 11.79
C GLU A 74 0.14 -4.72 13.30
N ALA A 75 0.92 -3.91 14.02
CA ALA A 75 0.74 -3.67 15.46
C ALA A 75 -0.52 -2.84 15.78
N THR A 76 -0.79 -1.79 15.00
CA THR A 76 -1.94 -0.88 15.19
C THR A 76 -3.09 -1.16 14.23
N LYS A 77 -2.84 -2.05 13.25
CA LYS A 77 -3.68 -2.31 12.08
C LYS A 77 -3.98 -1.06 11.26
N LYS A 78 -3.12 -0.05 11.33
CA LYS A 78 -3.29 1.19 10.57
C LYS A 78 -2.73 1.01 9.16
N LEU A 79 -3.58 1.20 8.17
CA LEU A 79 -3.24 1.24 6.75
C LEU A 79 -3.11 2.69 6.30
N THR A 80 -1.95 3.05 5.77
CA THR A 80 -1.68 4.35 5.16
C THR A 80 -1.37 4.13 3.68
N VAL A 81 -2.16 4.75 2.82
CA VAL A 81 -2.06 4.66 1.36
C VAL A 81 -1.67 6.03 0.82
N THR A 82 -0.54 6.09 0.13
CA THR A 82 -0.05 7.32 -0.50
C THR A 82 -0.29 7.27 -2.01
N LEU A 83 -1.06 8.24 -2.49
CA LEU A 83 -1.34 8.48 -3.89
C LEU A 83 -0.49 9.66 -4.40
N PRO A 84 -0.10 9.67 -5.68
CA PRO A 84 0.72 10.76 -6.25
C PRO A 84 -0.08 12.06 -6.41
N LYS A 85 -1.41 11.97 -6.57
CA LYS A 85 -2.34 13.07 -6.76
C LYS A 85 -3.66 12.76 -6.06
N PHE A 86 -4.48 13.79 -5.85
CA PHE A 86 -5.87 13.59 -5.46
C PHE A 86 -6.59 12.81 -6.57
N CYS A 87 -7.39 11.82 -6.20
CA CYS A 87 -8.06 10.95 -7.17
C CYS A 87 -9.56 10.97 -6.94
N GLU A 88 -10.35 11.10 -8.00
CA GLU A 88 -11.80 11.00 -7.95
C GLU A 88 -12.26 9.76 -8.73
N VAL A 89 -13.00 8.87 -8.06
CA VAL A 89 -13.52 7.63 -8.64
C VAL A 89 -15.03 7.74 -8.76
N THR A 90 -15.52 7.64 -9.99
CA THR A 90 -16.95 7.56 -10.28
C THR A 90 -17.34 6.10 -10.48
N TYR A 91 -18.26 5.63 -9.64
CA TYR A 91 -18.79 4.27 -9.68
C TYR A 91 -20.03 4.17 -10.57
N ARG A 92 -20.42 2.94 -10.93
CA ARG A 92 -21.55 2.71 -11.86
C ARG A 92 -22.90 3.17 -11.30
N ASP A 93 -23.05 3.29 -9.98
CA ASP A 93 -24.27 3.83 -9.36
C ASP A 93 -24.30 5.38 -9.35
N SER A 94 -23.38 6.04 -10.07
CA SER A 94 -23.17 7.50 -10.06
C SER A 94 -22.65 8.07 -8.75
N SER A 95 -22.33 7.23 -7.75
CA SER A 95 -21.58 7.67 -6.58
C SER A 95 -20.16 8.07 -6.94
N ILE A 96 -19.73 9.20 -6.39
CA ILE A 96 -18.37 9.71 -6.55
C ILE A 96 -17.64 9.62 -5.21
N LEU A 97 -16.49 8.96 -5.19
CA LEU A 97 -15.55 8.97 -4.07
C LEU A 97 -14.31 9.76 -4.43
N ARG A 98 -13.87 10.62 -3.54
CA ARG A 98 -12.68 11.44 -3.69
C ARG A 98 -11.64 11.05 -2.64
N PHE A 99 -10.49 10.63 -3.13
CA PHE A 99 -9.32 10.22 -2.37
C PHE A 99 -8.31 11.36 -2.31
N SER A 100 -7.77 11.57 -1.13
CA SER A 100 -6.69 12.51 -0.87
C SER A 100 -5.34 11.96 -1.35
N ASN A 101 -4.29 12.79 -1.35
CA ASN A 101 -2.93 12.30 -1.62
C ASN A 101 -2.47 11.27 -0.57
N SER A 102 -2.99 11.37 0.66
CA SER A 102 -2.70 10.46 1.75
C SER A 102 -4.03 10.03 2.35
N VAL A 103 -4.26 8.72 2.32
CA VAL A 103 -5.48 8.09 2.84
C VAL A 103 -5.06 7.15 3.94
N THR A 104 -5.47 7.43 5.17
CA THR A 104 -5.23 6.56 6.32
C THR A 104 -6.52 5.88 6.73
N ALA A 105 -6.46 4.64 7.18
CA ALA A 105 -7.60 3.90 7.70
C ALA A 105 -7.14 2.84 8.68
N HIS A 106 -7.96 2.51 9.65
CA HIS A 106 -7.78 1.34 10.49
C HIS A 106 -8.40 0.12 9.83
N LEU A 107 -7.59 -0.91 9.58
CA LEU A 107 -7.98 -2.14 8.91
C LEU A 107 -8.45 -3.17 9.95
N GLU A 108 -9.71 -3.54 9.88
CA GLU A 108 -10.36 -4.56 10.69
C GLU A 108 -10.91 -5.66 9.78
N LYS A 109 -11.18 -6.85 10.35
CA LYS A 109 -11.64 -8.00 9.55
C LYS A 109 -13.01 -7.66 8.94
N GLY A 110 -13.06 -7.54 7.62
CA GLY A 110 -14.24 -7.13 6.85
C GLY A 110 -14.59 -5.65 6.95
N LYS A 111 -13.74 -4.79 7.54
CA LYS A 111 -14.10 -3.39 7.81
C LYS A 111 -12.90 -2.46 7.83
N LEU A 112 -13.07 -1.26 7.32
CA LEU A 112 -12.16 -0.13 7.45
C LEU A 112 -12.82 0.90 8.38
N SER A 113 -12.15 1.25 9.46
CA SER A 113 -12.58 2.26 10.44
C SER A 113 -11.64 3.45 10.39
N GLU A 114 -12.04 4.60 10.95
CA GLU A 114 -11.19 5.80 11.08
C GLU A 114 -10.51 6.23 9.77
N ILE A 115 -11.27 6.17 8.68
CA ILE A 115 -10.78 6.55 7.36
C ILE A 115 -10.61 8.08 7.32
N GLU A 116 -9.43 8.51 6.89
CA GLU A 116 -9.10 9.89 6.62
C GLU A 116 -8.58 10.05 5.21
N GLY A 117 -8.86 11.20 4.59
CA GLY A 117 -8.53 11.42 3.20
C GLY A 117 -9.53 10.80 2.21
N LEU A 118 -10.66 10.28 2.67
CA LEU A 118 -11.75 9.81 1.80
C LEU A 118 -13.00 10.68 1.97
N LYS A 119 -13.53 11.18 0.86
CA LYS A 119 -14.80 11.89 0.78
C LYS A 119 -15.75 11.18 -0.17
N THR A 120 -17.05 11.20 0.12
CA THR A 120 -18.10 10.78 -0.81
C THR A 120 -18.95 11.98 -1.19
N LYS A 121 -19.38 12.02 -2.44
CA LYS A 121 -20.35 13.01 -2.93
C LYS A 121 -21.76 12.53 -2.63
N GLY A 122 -22.49 13.29 -1.82
CA GLY A 122 -23.93 13.17 -1.64
C GLY A 122 -24.58 14.49 -2.07
N MET A 123 -25.26 15.16 -1.13
CA MET A 123 -25.68 16.56 -1.32
C MET A 123 -24.54 17.55 -1.09
N LEU A 124 -23.59 17.18 -0.23
CA LEU A 124 -22.32 17.86 0.02
C LEU A 124 -21.19 16.80 -0.02
N TRP A 125 -19.94 17.25 -0.03
CA TRP A 125 -18.80 16.36 0.17
C TRP A 125 -18.68 15.98 1.64
N VAL A 126 -18.92 14.71 1.95
CA VAL A 126 -18.90 14.21 3.32
C VAL A 126 -17.70 13.29 3.51
N LYS A 127 -16.96 13.45 4.62
CA LYS A 127 -15.87 12.55 4.99
C LYS A 127 -16.45 11.16 5.27
N VAL A 128 -15.88 10.15 4.62
CA VAL A 128 -16.17 8.76 4.94
C VAL A 128 -15.30 8.39 6.14
N THR A 129 -15.91 7.93 7.22
CA THR A 129 -15.21 7.54 8.45
C THR A 129 -15.04 6.03 8.55
N CYS A 130 -16.00 5.24 8.03
CA CYS A 130 -15.90 3.79 8.04
C CYS A 130 -16.45 3.16 6.75
N ILE A 131 -15.95 1.99 6.37
CA ILE A 131 -16.47 1.14 5.29
C ILE A 131 -16.51 -0.28 5.84
N ALA A 132 -17.68 -0.87 6.01
CA ALA A 132 -17.81 -2.28 6.39
C ALA A 132 -18.29 -3.10 5.20
N ARG A 133 -17.74 -4.29 4.99
CA ARG A 133 -18.24 -5.28 4.04
C ARG A 133 -19.10 -6.28 4.81
N GLU A 134 -20.30 -6.52 4.28
CA GLU A 134 -21.22 -7.53 4.74
C GLU A 134 -21.62 -8.39 3.53
N ASP A 135 -20.92 -9.51 3.34
CA ASP A 135 -21.11 -10.48 2.24
C ASP A 135 -21.10 -9.85 0.84
N THR A 136 -22.28 -9.43 0.38
CA THR A 136 -22.58 -8.87 -0.95
C THR A 136 -22.80 -7.35 -0.93
N LYS A 137 -22.76 -6.73 0.24
CA LYS A 137 -23.02 -5.30 0.47
C LYS A 137 -21.81 -4.63 1.13
N LEU A 138 -21.60 -3.36 0.82
CA LEU A 138 -20.63 -2.47 1.44
C LEU A 138 -21.36 -1.31 2.11
N HIS A 139 -21.17 -1.15 3.40
CA HIS A 139 -21.72 -0.09 4.23
C HIS A 139 -20.69 1.03 4.36
N PHE A 140 -20.94 2.16 3.71
CA PHE A 140 -20.15 3.38 3.81
C PHE A 140 -20.73 4.29 4.89
N THR A 141 -19.99 4.53 5.96
CA THR A 141 -20.35 5.48 7.01
C THR A 141 -19.78 6.84 6.67
N ALA A 142 -20.65 7.77 6.27
CA ALA A 142 -20.31 9.16 5.98
C ALA A 142 -21.39 10.09 6.55
N GLY A 143 -21.38 10.30 7.86
CA GLY A 143 -22.45 10.97 8.61
C GLY A 143 -23.69 10.08 8.77
N LEU A 144 -24.37 9.76 7.65
CA LEU A 144 -25.35 8.69 7.59
C LEU A 144 -24.76 7.48 6.86
N GLY A 145 -24.97 6.28 7.40
CA GLY A 145 -24.58 5.03 6.76
C GLY A 145 -25.31 4.84 5.42
N LYS A 146 -24.56 4.60 4.35
CA LYS A 146 -25.06 4.30 3.01
C LYS A 146 -24.62 2.90 2.62
N THR A 147 -25.58 2.03 2.33
CA THR A 147 -25.29 0.69 1.83
C THR A 147 -25.18 0.70 0.31
N ARG A 148 -24.16 0.04 -0.23
CA ARG A 148 -23.86 -0.09 -1.66
C ARG A 148 -23.57 -1.55 -2.00
N GLU A 149 -23.71 -1.94 -3.26
CA GLU A 149 -23.40 -3.31 -3.68
C GLU A 149 -21.89 -3.55 -3.78
N THR A 150 -21.39 -4.66 -3.23
CA THR A 150 -19.94 -4.99 -3.26
C THR A 150 -19.42 -5.19 -4.69
N LYS A 151 -20.28 -5.69 -5.59
CA LYS A 151 -19.96 -5.95 -7.01
C LYS A 151 -19.43 -4.71 -7.74
N VAL A 152 -19.85 -3.52 -7.31
CA VAL A 152 -19.42 -2.24 -7.90
C VAL A 152 -17.95 -1.92 -7.56
N TYR A 153 -17.45 -2.49 -6.47
CA TYR A 153 -16.10 -2.27 -5.91
C TYR A 153 -15.16 -3.45 -6.11
N GLU A 154 -15.64 -4.53 -6.74
CA GLU A 154 -14.82 -5.71 -7.06
C GLU A 154 -13.82 -5.40 -8.20
N MET A 155 -14.21 -4.52 -9.12
CA MET A 155 -13.34 -4.03 -10.19
C MET A 155 -12.56 -2.80 -9.74
N VAL A 156 -11.23 -2.88 -9.81
CA VAL A 156 -10.36 -1.71 -9.66
C VAL A 156 -10.69 -0.72 -10.77
N ARG A 157 -11.08 0.50 -10.41
CA ARG A 157 -11.36 1.58 -11.34
C ARG A 157 -10.18 2.54 -11.39
N ASP A 158 -9.92 3.09 -12.56
CA ASP A 158 -8.99 4.20 -12.70
C ASP A 158 -9.59 5.43 -11.99
N GLY A 159 -8.78 6.05 -11.14
CA GLY A 159 -9.10 7.35 -10.59
C GLY A 159 -8.95 8.41 -11.68
N ILE A 160 -9.77 9.44 -11.63
CA ILE A 160 -9.54 10.66 -12.37
C ILE A 160 -8.67 11.54 -11.47
N PRO A 161 -7.41 11.82 -11.81
CA PRO A 161 -6.58 12.69 -11.01
C PRO A 161 -7.17 14.10 -11.04
N VAL A 162 -7.44 14.66 -9.86
CA VAL A 162 -7.97 16.01 -9.67
C VAL A 162 -6.91 16.91 -9.03
N ASP A 163 -6.96 18.20 -9.34
CA ASP A 163 -5.99 19.18 -8.81
C ASP A 163 -6.39 19.70 -7.42
N LYS A 164 -7.67 19.55 -7.03
CA LYS A 164 -8.24 20.04 -5.76
C LYS A 164 -9.15 19.04 -5.06
N PHE A 165 -9.12 19.05 -3.73
CA PHE A 165 -9.85 18.14 -2.82
C PHE A 165 -11.07 18.73 -2.14
#